data_AF-A0A9W5NSK4-F1
#
_entry.id   AF-A0A9W5NSK4-F1
#
_cell.length_a   1.000
_cell.length_b   1.000
_cell.length_c   1.000
_cell.angle_alpha   90.00
_cell.angle_beta   90.00
_cell.angle_gamma   90.00
#
_symmetry.space_group_name_H-M   'P 1'
#
loop_
_entity.id
_entity.type
_entity.pdbx_description
1 polymer ?
#
loop_
_entity_poly.entity_id
_entity_poly.type
_entity_poly.pdbx_seq_one_letter_code
_entity_poly.pdbx_strand_id
1 'polypeptide(L)'
;MNQPLPEEYYRLLENLQELDFVLVELTLYLDTHPDDTAAINQFNDFSYKRRVLKQQMEEKYGPLQQYGNSYSNAPWEWSKGPWPWQI
;
A
#
# COMPACT_ATOMS: atom_id res chain seq x y z
N MET A 1 -5.00 -21.49 -12.87
CA MET A 1 -4.89 -22.11 -11.54
C MET A 1 -3.94 -21.24 -10.74
N ASN A 2 -4.46 -20.46 -9.79
CA ASN A 2 -3.64 -19.60 -8.93
C ASN A 2 -2.80 -20.51 -8.03
N GLN A 3 -1.49 -20.56 -8.27
CA GLN A 3 -0.60 -21.06 -7.25
C GLN A 3 -0.63 -20.07 -6.07
N PRO A 4 -0.66 -20.56 -4.82
CA PRO A 4 -0.58 -19.68 -3.66
C PRO A 4 0.72 -18.89 -3.72
N LEU A 5 0.63 -17.61 -3.34
CA LEU A 5 1.81 -16.75 -3.28
C LEU A 5 2.72 -17.16 -2.12
N PRO A 6 3.98 -16.69 -2.11
CA PRO A 6 4.84 -16.86 -0.95
C PRO A 6 4.19 -16.26 0.31
N GLU A 7 4.36 -16.89 1.47
CA GLU A 7 3.87 -16.39 2.77
C GLU A 7 4.27 -14.93 3.04
N GLU A 8 5.48 -14.56 2.61
CA GLU A 8 5.99 -13.21 2.67
C GLU A 8 5.08 -12.18 1.97
N TYR A 9 4.46 -12.54 0.85
CA TYR A 9 3.52 -11.66 0.15
C TYR A 9 2.35 -11.28 1.06
N TYR A 10 1.74 -12.28 1.72
CA TYR A 10 0.58 -12.07 2.58
C TYR A 10 0.95 -11.19 3.78
N ARG A 11 2.11 -11.44 4.40
CA ARG A 11 2.62 -10.62 5.50
C ARG A 11 2.88 -9.17 5.07
N LEU A 12 3.47 -8.96 3.88
CA LEU A 12 3.70 -7.61 3.37
C LEU A 12 2.39 -6.91 3.02
N LEU A 13 1.41 -7.64 2.49
CA LEU A 13 0.08 -7.11 2.20
C LEU A 13 -0.65 -6.70 3.48
N GLU A 14 -0.60 -7.54 4.52
CA GLU A 14 -1.17 -7.24 5.84
C GLU A 14 -0.54 -5.98 6.43
N ASN A 15 0.80 -5.88 6.43
CA ASN A 15 1.50 -4.67 6.87
C ASN A 15 1.09 -3.43 6.06
N LEU A 16 0.88 -3.57 4.75
CA LEU A 16 0.43 -2.46 3.91
C LEU A 16 -1.00 -2.02 4.28
N GLN A 17 -1.88 -2.99 4.55
CA GLN A 17 -3.25 -2.74 5.01
C GLN A 17 -3.30 -2.08 6.38
N GLU A 18 -2.42 -2.47 7.32
CA GLU A 18 -2.28 -1.80 8.61
C GLU A 18 -1.87 -0.33 8.46
N LEU A 19 -0.89 -0.06 7.58
CA LEU A 19 -0.48 1.32 7.28
C LEU A 19 -1.61 2.11 6.63
N ASP A 20 -2.35 1.51 5.70
CA ASP A 20 -3.52 2.12 5.07
C ASP A 20 -4.61 2.44 6.12
N PHE A 21 -4.87 1.54 7.08
CA PHE A 21 -5.80 1.77 8.19
C PHE A 21 -5.37 2.95 9.06
N VAL A 22 -4.10 2.99 9.49
CA VAL A 22 -3.55 4.10 10.29
C VAL A 22 -3.69 5.44 9.56
N LEU A 23 -3.45 5.47 8.25
CA LEU A 23 -3.60 6.68 7.44
C LEU A 23 -5.05 7.14 7.34
N VAL A 24 -6.01 6.22 7.22
CA VAL A 24 -7.44 6.54 7.26
C VAL A 24 -7.81 7.14 8.62
N GLU A 25 -7.43 6.51 9.73
CA GLU A 25 -7.74 7.00 11.08
C GLU A 25 -7.13 8.38 11.35
N LEU A 26 -5.87 8.60 10.96
CA LEU A 26 -5.22 9.90 11.11
C LEU A 26 -5.88 10.98 10.25
N THR A 27 -6.36 10.63 9.05
CA THR A 27 -7.10 11.57 8.20
C THR A 27 -8.40 12.00 8.89
N LEU A 28 -9.19 11.04 9.38
CA LEU A 28 -10.44 11.31 10.10
C LEU A 28 -10.21 12.14 11.38
N TYR A 29 -9.13 11.86 12.10
CA TYR A 29 -8.76 12.66 13.28
C TYR A 29 -8.39 14.09 12.89
N LEU A 30 -7.54 14.28 11.88
CA LEU A 30 -7.07 15.59 11.42
C LEU A 30 -8.19 16.44 10.81
N ASP A 31 -9.24 15.84 10.24
CA ASP A 31 -10.44 16.56 9.79
C ASP A 31 -11.11 17.34 10.94
N THR A 32 -10.92 16.90 12.18
CA THR A 32 -11.45 17.55 13.40
C THR A 32 -10.39 18.32 14.20
N HIS A 33 -9.10 18.02 14.00
CA HIS A 33 -7.96 18.63 14.71
C HIS A 33 -6.87 19.09 13.72
N PRO A 34 -7.17 20.05 12.82
CA PRO A 34 -6.29 20.37 11.69
C PRO A 34 -4.95 21.02 12.07
N ASP A 35 -4.85 21.59 13.27
CA ASP A 35 -3.64 22.26 13.76
C ASP A 35 -2.77 21.34 14.66
N ASP A 36 -3.16 20.07 14.85
CA ASP A 36 -2.40 19.10 15.64
C ASP A 36 -1.13 18.65 14.88
N THR A 37 -0.06 19.42 15.07
CA THR A 37 1.25 19.16 14.44
C THR A 37 1.83 17.78 14.77
N ALA A 38 1.49 17.17 15.91
CA ALA A 38 1.98 15.84 16.24
C ALA A 38 1.29 14.78 15.36
N ALA A 39 -0.03 14.89 15.22
CA ALA A 39 -0.81 14.01 14.32
C ALA A 39 -0.43 14.21 12.85
N ILE A 40 -0.14 15.44 12.41
CA ILE A 40 0.37 15.73 11.07
C ILE A 40 1.71 15.03 10.82
N ASN A 41 2.65 15.14 11.76
CA ASN A 41 3.95 14.48 11.63
C ASN A 41 3.80 12.97 11.61
N GLN A 42 2.91 12.41 12.44
CA GLN A 42 2.59 10.99 12.42
C GLN A 42 2.02 10.58 11.05
N PHE A 43 1.08 11.32 10.49
CA PHE A 43 0.52 11.07 9.16
C PHE A 43 1.62 11.04 8.08
N ASN A 44 2.55 12.01 8.12
CA ASN A 44 3.67 12.08 7.18
C ASN A 44 4.61 10.87 7.30
N ASP A 45 4.93 10.46 8.55
CA ASP A 45 5.78 9.30 8.82
C ASP A 45 5.15 8.00 8.30
N PHE A 46 3.86 7.79 8.58
CA PHE A 46 3.13 6.61 8.09
C PHE A 46 2.95 6.64 6.57
N SER A 47 2.74 7.82 5.97
CA SER A 47 2.66 7.99 4.52
C SER A 47 3.97 7.59 3.85
N TYR A 48 5.11 7.98 4.43
CA TYR A 48 6.43 7.58 3.96
C TYR A 48 6.64 6.06 4.06
N LYS A 49 6.33 5.46 5.22
CA LYS A 49 6.44 4.01 5.43
C LYS A 49 5.60 3.23 4.42
N ARG A 50 4.35 3.67 4.20
CA ARG A 50 3.42 3.06 3.23
C ARG A 50 3.96 3.13 1.81
N ARG A 51 4.54 4.27 1.41
CA ARG A 51 5.17 4.43 0.10
C ARG A 51 6.36 3.48 -0.10
N VAL A 52 7.24 3.37 0.90
CA VAL A 52 8.41 2.49 0.85
C VAL A 52 7.99 1.01 0.77
N LEU A 53 7.05 0.59 1.61
CA LEU A 53 6.55 -0.80 1.61
C LEU A 53 5.88 -1.15 0.28
N LYS A 54 5.01 -0.27 -0.22
CA LYS A 54 4.38 -0.42 -1.54
C LYS A 54 5.43 -0.61 -2.63
N GLN A 55 6.47 0.24 -2.65
CA GLN A 55 7.54 0.13 -3.65
C GLN A 55 8.25 -1.22 -3.58
N GLN A 56 8.61 -1.69 -2.38
CA GLN A 56 9.25 -3.00 -2.19
C GLN A 56 8.38 -4.15 -2.69
N MET A 57 7.07 -4.08 -2.45
CA MET A 57 6.13 -5.06 -2.95
C MET A 57 6.02 -5.01 -4.48
N GLU A 58 5.94 -3.82 -5.06
CA GLU A 58 5.80 -3.65 -6.50
C GLU A 58 7.03 -4.12 -7.29
N GLU A 59 8.23 -3.89 -6.74
CA GLU A 59 9.49 -4.39 -7.30
C GLU A 59 9.54 -5.93 -7.35
N LYS A 60 8.87 -6.61 -6.41
CA LYS A 60 8.95 -8.07 -6.26
C LYS A 60 7.77 -8.82 -6.87
N TYR A 61 6.58 -8.24 -6.81
CA TYR A 61 5.31 -8.92 -7.15
C TYR A 61 4.53 -8.22 -8.27
N GLY A 62 5.01 -7.06 -8.74
CA GLY A 62 4.35 -6.29 -9.79
C GLY A 62 3.37 -5.24 -9.25
N PRO A 63 2.70 -4.50 -10.15
CA PRO A 63 1.93 -3.31 -9.79
C PRO A 63 0.76 -3.62 -8.84
N LEU A 64 0.59 -2.78 -7.80
CA LEU A 64 -0.49 -2.93 -6.80
C LEU A 64 -1.71 -2.03 -7.05
N GLN A 65 -1.57 -0.94 -7.81
CA GLN A 65 -2.64 0.03 -8.06
C GLN A 65 -2.77 0.42 -9.55
N GLN A 66 -3.97 0.81 -9.97
CA GLN A 66 -4.28 1.26 -11.35
C GLN A 66 -4.26 2.76 -11.52
N TYR A 67 -4.51 3.18 -12.77
CA TYR A 67 -4.76 4.58 -13.13
C TYR A 67 -3.56 5.48 -12.85
N GLY A 68 -2.36 4.98 -13.17
CA GLY A 68 -1.10 5.73 -13.04
C GLY A 68 -0.47 5.71 -11.65
N ASN A 69 -1.05 4.99 -10.69
CA ASN A 69 -0.52 4.90 -9.34
C ASN A 69 0.66 3.92 -9.19
N SER A 70 0.82 2.98 -10.12
CA SER A 70 1.90 1.98 -10.13
C SER A 70 2.49 1.87 -11.53
N TYR A 71 3.80 1.68 -11.61
CA TYR A 71 4.47 1.42 -12.87
C TYR A 71 4.27 -0.04 -13.30
N SER A 72 4.22 -0.28 -14.61
CA SER A 72 4.21 -1.62 -15.19
C SER A 72 5.42 -1.78 -16.08
N ASN A 73 6.05 -2.95 -16.07
CA ASN A 73 7.00 -3.31 -17.11
C ASN A 73 6.29 -3.79 -18.38
N ALA A 74 7.09 -4.07 -19.41
CA ALA A 74 6.65 -4.74 -20.63
C ALA A 74 7.03 -6.23 -20.59
N PRO A 75 6.11 -7.17 -20.91
CA PRO A 75 4.72 -6.94 -21.31
C PRO A 75 3.82 -6.62 -20.11
N TRP A 76 2.73 -5.89 -20.37
CA TRP A 76 1.76 -5.38 -19.38
C TRP A 76 1.53 -6.34 -18.20
N GLU A 77 1.91 -5.91 -17.00
CA GLU A 77 1.98 -6.78 -15.82
C GLU A 77 0.71 -6.74 -14.99
N TRP A 78 -0.07 -5.67 -15.07
CA TRP A 78 -1.30 -5.56 -14.31
C TRP A 78 -2.29 -6.71 -14.57
N SER A 79 -2.35 -7.21 -15.80
CA SER A 79 -3.23 -8.33 -16.14
C SER A 79 -2.75 -9.69 -15.60
N LYS A 80 -1.52 -9.76 -15.06
CA LYS A 80 -0.92 -11.02 -14.61
C LYS A 80 -1.27 -11.38 -13.18
N GLY A 81 -1.68 -10.40 -12.37
CA GLY A 81 -2.00 -10.61 -10.97
C GLY A 81 -0.82 -11.15 -10.16
N PRO A 82 -1.03 -11.43 -8.88
CA PRO A 82 -2.31 -11.41 -8.17
C PRO A 82 -2.70 -10.01 -7.71
N TRP A 83 -4.01 -9.74 -7.70
CA TRP A 83 -4.52 -8.45 -7.22
C TRP A 83 -4.80 -8.48 -5.72
N PRO A 84 -4.58 -7.37 -5.00
CA PRO A 84 -4.84 -7.29 -3.56
C PRO A 84 -6.26 -7.70 -3.12
N TRP A 85 -7.30 -7.50 -3.95
CA TRP A 85 -8.69 -7.87 -3.65
C TRP A 85 -9.09 -9.29 -4.08
N GLN A 86 -8.19 -10.06 -4.69
CA GLN A 86 -8.42 -11.47 -5.04
C GLN A 86 -8.00 -12.43 -3.93
N ILE A 87 -7.56 -11.88 -2.81
CA ILE A 87 -6.94 -12.59 -1.68
C ILE A 87 -7.84 -12.43 -0.45
#